data_AF-A0A715ZEA0-F1
#
_entry.id   AF-A0A715ZEA0-F1
#
_cell.length_a   1.000
_cell.length_b   1.000
_cell.length_c   1.000
_cell.angle_alpha   90.00
_cell.angle_beta   90.00
_cell.angle_gamma   90.00
#
_symmetry.space_group_name_H-M   'P 1'
#
loop_
_entity.id
_entity.type
_entity.pdbx_description
1 polymer ?
#
loop_
_entity_poly.entity_id
_entity_poly.type
_entity_poly.pdbx_seq_one_letter_code
_entity_poly.pdbx_strand_id
1 'polypeptide(L)'
;FSKYGAFDMCNTGYERNDNLCKARIVSTAASIEQGNEINKQLSNAMSQIQSLSSRIEASKDIKESQDLANALQAQSLKMQAIKMQYDVWNNKNKADHEMLITQEQEAFIKQQKEAEPLTFD
;
A
#
# COMPACT_ATOMS: atom_id res chain seq x y z
N PHE A 1 -12.77 -6.34 9.48
CA PHE A 1 -12.91 -4.87 9.51
C PHE A 1 -12.38 -4.24 10.79
N SER A 2 -12.68 -4.78 11.97
CA SER A 2 -12.12 -4.34 13.27
C SER A 2 -10.58 -4.34 13.33
N LYS A 3 -9.92 -5.30 12.67
CA LYS A 3 -8.44 -5.39 12.57
C LYS A 3 -7.74 -4.13 12.02
N TYR A 4 -8.44 -3.29 11.25
CA TYR A 4 -7.86 -2.10 10.60
C TYR A 4 -8.42 -0.77 11.14
N GLY A 5 -9.11 -0.76 12.31
CA GLY A 5 -9.69 0.47 12.86
C GLY A 5 -10.84 1.06 12.04
N ALA A 6 -11.35 0.31 11.05
CA ALA A 6 -12.31 0.76 10.04
C ALA A 6 -13.62 1.35 10.60
N PHE A 7 -14.02 0.98 11.82
CA PHE A 7 -15.26 1.46 12.42
C PHE A 7 -15.17 2.91 12.91
N ASP A 8 -13.98 3.43 13.20
CA ASP A 8 -13.78 4.84 13.57
C ASP A 8 -13.72 5.77 12.34
N MET A 9 -13.41 5.24 11.16
CA MET A 9 -13.35 6.02 9.92
C MET A 9 -14.71 6.55 9.45
N CYS A 10 -15.82 5.95 9.90
CA CYS A 10 -17.19 6.36 9.55
C CYS A 10 -17.93 7.11 10.67
N ASN A 11 -17.23 7.60 11.71
CA ASN A 11 -17.88 8.18 12.90
C ASN A 11 -18.33 9.65 12.73
N THR A 12 -18.29 10.22 11.53
CA THR A 12 -18.74 11.60 11.27
C THR A 12 -20.21 11.64 10.86
N GLY A 13 -21.10 11.64 11.86
CA GLY A 13 -22.34 12.43 11.91
C GLY A 13 -23.50 12.20 10.93
N TYR A 14 -23.32 11.71 9.71
CA TYR A 14 -24.40 11.47 8.77
C TYR A 14 -24.10 10.17 8.01
N GLU A 15 -24.95 9.15 8.24
CA GLU A 15 -24.99 7.89 7.50
C GLU A 15 -23.89 6.87 7.80
N ARG A 16 -24.02 6.21 8.96
CA ARG A 16 -23.33 4.96 9.35
C ARG A 16 -23.53 3.79 8.37
N ASN A 17 -24.33 3.97 7.32
CA ASN A 17 -24.71 2.97 6.33
C ASN A 17 -24.37 3.37 4.87
N ASP A 18 -23.60 4.44 4.68
CA ASP A 18 -23.23 4.92 3.35
C ASP A 18 -22.33 3.89 2.64
N ASN A 19 -22.74 3.49 1.43
CA ASN A 19 -21.99 2.58 0.59
C ASN A 19 -20.60 3.13 0.26
N LEU A 20 -20.44 4.46 0.25
CA LEU A 20 -19.15 5.13 0.08
C LEU A 20 -18.19 4.83 1.24
N CYS A 21 -18.65 4.87 2.49
CA CYS A 21 -17.78 4.61 3.65
C CYS A 21 -17.34 3.14 3.68
N LYS A 22 -18.25 2.22 3.36
CA LYS A 22 -17.92 0.78 3.21
C LYS A 22 -16.88 0.56 2.09
N ALA A 23 -17.05 1.20 0.94
CA ALA A 23 -16.10 1.12 -0.16
C ALA A 23 -14.71 1.66 0.24
N ARG A 24 -14.66 2.79 0.98
CA ARG A 24 -13.41 3.38 1.49
C ARG A 24 -12.70 2.41 2.44
N ILE A 25 -13.41 1.83 3.41
CA ILE A 25 -12.88 0.83 4.33
C ILE A 25 -12.28 -0.37 3.58
N VAL A 26 -13.02 -0.92 2.61
CA VAL A 26 -12.58 -2.08 1.83
C VAL A 26 -11.33 -1.73 1.03
N SER A 27 -11.30 -0.56 0.38
CA SER A 27 -10.14 -0.08 -0.37
C SER A 27 -8.90 0.09 0.53
N THR A 28 -9.05 0.73 1.70
CA THR A 28 -7.96 0.91 2.67
C THR A 28 -7.44 -0.43 3.17
N ALA A 29 -8.33 -1.36 3.55
CA ALA A 29 -7.91 -2.69 3.99
C ALA A 29 -7.18 -3.46 2.88
N ALA A 30 -7.66 -3.40 1.64
CA ALA A 30 -7.00 -4.03 0.50
C ALA A 30 -5.59 -3.45 0.26
N SER A 31 -5.44 -2.14 0.37
CA SER A 31 -4.14 -1.48 0.24
C SER A 31 -3.16 -1.88 1.34
N ILE A 32 -3.62 -1.99 2.60
CA ILE A 32 -2.79 -2.46 3.72
C ILE A 32 -2.31 -3.89 3.47
N GLU A 33 -3.20 -4.78 3.05
CA GLU A 33 -2.84 -6.18 2.75
C GLU A 33 -1.86 -6.26 1.58
N GLN A 34 -2.03 -5.43 0.54
CA GLN A 34 -1.08 -5.33 -0.56
C GLN A 34 0.31 -4.87 -0.07
N GLY A 35 0.36 -3.84 0.78
CA GLY A 35 1.62 -3.35 1.36
C GLY A 35 2.31 -4.40 2.25
N ASN A 36 1.54 -5.18 3.00
CA ASN A 36 2.06 -6.30 3.82
C ASN A 36 2.67 -7.40 2.95
N GLU A 37 2.01 -7.76 1.85
CA GLU A 37 2.52 -8.79 0.93
C GLU A 37 3.79 -8.31 0.21
N ILE A 38 3.85 -7.05 -0.23
CA ILE A 38 5.06 -6.45 -0.79
C ILE A 38 6.23 -6.52 0.21
N ASN A 39 5.99 -6.16 1.47
CA ASN A 39 7.01 -6.23 2.52
C ASN A 39 7.49 -7.66 2.79
N LYS A 40 6.58 -8.63 2.78
CA LYS A 40 6.93 -10.05 2.93
C LYS A 40 7.79 -10.54 1.75
N GLN A 41 7.42 -10.19 0.52
CA GLN A 41 8.22 -10.54 -0.67
C GLN A 41 9.61 -9.89 -0.62
N LEU A 42 9.69 -8.63 -0.20
CA LEU A 42 10.95 -7.92 -0.02
C LEU A 42 11.84 -8.61 1.02
N SER A 43 11.29 -8.92 2.20
CA SER A 43 12.02 -9.61 3.28
C SER A 43 12.56 -10.97 2.83
N ASN A 44 11.74 -11.74 2.10
CA ASN A 44 12.15 -13.03 1.55
C ASN A 44 13.26 -12.88 0.50
N ALA A 45 13.14 -11.92 -0.42
CA ALA A 45 14.16 -11.67 -1.43
C ALA A 45 15.50 -11.25 -0.79
N MET A 46 15.47 -10.37 0.21
CA MET A 46 16.67 -9.95 0.95
C MET A 46 17.33 -11.12 1.70
N SER A 47 16.54 -11.98 2.36
CA SER A 47 17.07 -13.17 3.03
C SER A 47 17.73 -14.14 2.05
N GLN A 48 17.13 -14.34 0.86
CA GLN A 48 17.70 -15.17 -0.20
C GLN A 48 19.00 -14.57 -0.76
N ILE A 49 19.04 -13.26 -0.98
CA ILE A 49 20.24 -12.53 -1.40
C ILE A 49 21.36 -12.71 -0.38
N GLN A 50 21.08 -12.50 0.91
CA GLN A 50 22.08 -12.61 1.96
C GLN A 50 22.62 -14.05 2.05
N SER A 51 21.75 -15.06 1.97
CA SER A 51 22.14 -16.47 1.95
C SER A 51 23.04 -16.79 0.74
N LEU A 52 22.69 -16.31 -0.45
CA LEU A 52 23.51 -16.50 -1.65
C LEU A 52 24.86 -15.81 -1.54
N SER A 53 24.90 -14.56 -1.07
CA SER A 53 26.15 -13.82 -0.85
C SER A 53 27.09 -14.55 0.10
N SER A 54 26.61 -15.01 1.26
CA SER A 54 27.44 -15.76 2.21
C SER A 54 27.97 -17.07 1.62
N ARG A 55 27.18 -17.74 0.76
CA ARG A 55 27.63 -18.97 0.09
C ARG A 55 28.68 -18.68 -0.99
N ILE A 56 28.57 -17.57 -1.72
CA ILE A 56 29.58 -17.13 -2.69
C ILE A 56 30.90 -16.87 -1.97
N GLU A 57 30.87 -16.17 -0.84
CA GLU A 57 32.06 -15.86 -0.03
C GLU A 57 32.74 -17.13 0.53
N ALA A 58 31.95 -18.14 0.89
CA ALA A 58 32.46 -19.40 1.43
C ALA A 58 32.91 -20.40 0.34
N SER A 59 32.43 -20.25 -0.89
CA SER A 59 32.69 -21.19 -1.98
C SER A 59 34.15 -21.13 -2.43
N LYS A 60 34.77 -22.30 -2.53
CA LYS A 60 36.13 -22.47 -3.08
C LYS A 60 36.13 -23.00 -4.52
N ASP A 61 34.97 -23.44 -5.01
CA ASP A 61 34.80 -23.96 -6.36
C ASP A 61 34.30 -22.85 -7.29
N ILE A 62 35.02 -22.63 -8.39
CA ILE A 62 34.73 -21.52 -9.30
C ILE A 62 33.41 -21.70 -10.06
N LYS A 63 32.98 -22.94 -10.32
CA LYS A 63 31.71 -23.21 -11.00
C LYS A 63 30.55 -22.99 -10.03
N GLU A 64 30.68 -23.47 -8.79
CA GLU A 64 29.70 -23.18 -7.74
C GLU A 64 29.55 -21.68 -7.51
N SER A 65 30.66 -20.93 -7.42
CA SER A 65 30.62 -19.47 -7.27
C SER A 65 29.93 -18.78 -8.44
N GLN A 66 30.10 -19.27 -9.66
CA GLN A 66 29.47 -18.71 -10.85
C GLN A 66 27.95 -18.99 -10.89
N ASP A 67 27.54 -20.21 -10.54
CA ASP A 67 26.12 -20.56 -10.43
C ASP A 67 25.43 -19.75 -9.33
N LEU A 68 26.10 -19.56 -8.19
CA LEU A 68 25.60 -18.72 -7.11
C LEU A 68 25.51 -17.24 -7.50
N ALA A 69 26.47 -16.71 -8.26
CA ALA A 69 26.42 -15.35 -8.77
C ALA A 69 25.26 -15.13 -9.75
N ASN A 70 24.99 -16.12 -10.61
CA ASN A 70 23.82 -16.09 -11.51
C ASN A 70 22.51 -16.10 -10.71
N ALA A 71 22.42 -16.92 -9.67
CA ALA A 71 21.26 -16.94 -8.77
C ALA A 71 21.09 -15.59 -8.04
N LEU A 72 22.19 -14.98 -7.58
CA LEU A 72 22.18 -13.67 -6.94
C LEU A 72 21.67 -12.57 -7.90
N GLN A 73 22.12 -12.61 -9.16
CA GLN A 73 21.65 -11.68 -10.19
C GLN A 73 20.14 -11.82 -10.43
N ALA A 74 19.62 -13.04 -10.51
CA ALA A 74 18.19 -13.29 -10.64
C ALA A 74 17.39 -12.73 -9.45
N GLN A 75 17.91 -12.88 -8.23
CA GLN A 75 17.28 -12.30 -7.04
C GLN A 75 17.34 -10.77 -7.01
N SER A 76 18.42 -10.17 -7.51
CA SER A 76 18.53 -8.72 -7.69
C SER A 76 17.46 -8.18 -8.65
N LEU A 77 17.24 -8.86 -9.78
CA LEU A 77 16.16 -8.52 -10.72
C LEU A 77 14.77 -8.66 -10.07
N LYS A 78 14.55 -9.72 -9.30
CA LYS A 78 13.32 -9.90 -8.52
C LYS A 78 13.12 -8.76 -7.52
N MET A 79 14.18 -8.32 -6.84
CA MET A 79 14.11 -7.18 -5.92
C MET A 79 13.79 -5.87 -6.62
N GLN A 80 14.30 -5.63 -7.83
CA GLN A 80 13.90 -4.49 -8.66
C GLN A 80 12.41 -4.56 -9.03
N ALA A 81 11.89 -5.74 -9.36
CA ALA A 81 10.47 -5.92 -9.62
C ALA A 81 9.60 -5.65 -8.37
N ILE A 82 10.03 -6.09 -7.19
CA ILE A 82 9.36 -5.77 -5.91
C ILE A 82 9.39 -4.26 -5.65
N LYS A 83 10.52 -3.60 -5.92
CA LYS A 83 10.61 -2.14 -5.82
C LYS A 83 9.60 -1.44 -6.75
N MET A 84 9.48 -1.87 -8.00
CA MET A 84 8.47 -1.32 -8.90
C MET A 84 7.05 -1.51 -8.37
N GLN A 85 6.74 -2.69 -7.81
CA GLN A 85 5.44 -2.94 -7.18
C GLN A 85 5.18 -2.01 -5.99
N TYR A 86 6.20 -1.76 -5.15
CA TYR A 86 6.12 -0.80 -4.05
C TYR A 86 5.87 0.61 -4.54
N ASP A 87 6.62 1.07 -5.55
CA ASP A 87 6.48 2.42 -6.11
C ASP A 87 5.07 2.62 -6.70
N VAL A 88 4.52 1.62 -7.40
CA VAL A 88 3.14 1.63 -7.89
C VAL A 88 2.13 1.69 -6.75
N TRP A 89 2.28 0.83 -5.73
CA TRP A 89 1.41 0.82 -4.55
C TRP A 89 1.42 2.18 -3.82
N ASN A 90 2.60 2.75 -3.61
CA ASN A 90 2.76 4.04 -2.93
C ASN A 90 2.13 5.18 -3.74
N ASN A 91 2.36 5.21 -5.05
CA ASN A 91 1.78 6.23 -5.93
C ASN A 91 0.25 6.11 -6.00
N LYS A 92 -0.27 4.89 -6.08
CA LYS A 92 -1.71 4.64 -6.03
C LYS A 92 -2.32 5.17 -4.72
N ASN A 93 -1.71 4.87 -3.58
CA ASN A 93 -2.22 5.34 -2.29
C ASN A 93 -2.21 6.86 -2.16
N LYS A 94 -1.19 7.53 -2.69
CA LYS A 94 -1.15 9.00 -2.74
C LYS A 94 -2.28 9.57 -3.61
N ALA A 95 -2.45 9.04 -4.81
CA ALA A 95 -3.52 9.48 -5.71
C ALA A 95 -4.91 9.22 -5.10
N ASP A 96 -5.12 8.04 -4.49
CA ASP A 96 -6.36 7.71 -3.80
C ASP A 96 -6.60 8.71 -2.65
N HIS A 97 -5.58 9.06 -1.86
CA HIS A 97 -5.69 10.06 -0.78
C HIS A 97 -6.04 11.47 -1.28
N GLU A 98 -5.37 11.95 -2.33
CA GLU A 98 -5.64 13.25 -2.94
C GLU A 98 -7.07 13.32 -3.51
N MET A 99 -7.54 12.23 -4.13
CA MET A 99 -8.92 12.12 -4.61
C MET A 99 -9.92 12.22 -3.46
N LEU A 100 -9.67 11.56 -2.33
CA LEU A 100 -10.56 11.62 -1.16
C LEU A 100 -10.67 13.05 -0.59
N ILE A 101 -9.55 13.77 -0.47
CA ILE A 101 -9.55 15.17 -0.02
C ILE A 101 -10.37 16.04 -0.97
N THR A 102 -10.20 15.85 -2.28
CA THR A 102 -10.93 16.59 -3.30
C THR A 102 -12.44 16.34 -3.20
N GLN A 103 -12.85 15.06 -3.06
CA GLN A 103 -14.26 14.70 -2.88
C GLN A 103 -14.87 15.30 -1.61
N GLU A 104 -14.13 15.32 -0.50
CA GLU A 104 -14.58 15.92 0.75
C GLU A 104 -14.76 17.44 0.62
N GLN A 105 -13.85 18.13 -0.06
CA GLN A 105 -13.97 19.55 -0.34
C GLN A 105 -15.18 19.86 -1.23
N GLU A 106 -15.38 19.09 -2.30
CA GLU A 106 -16.53 19.25 -3.19
C GLU A 106 -17.86 19.01 -2.46
N ALA A 107 -17.93 17.98 -1.63
CA ALA A 107 -19.10 17.69 -0.80
C ALA A 107 -19.39 18.84 0.18
N PHE A 108 -18.37 19.40 0.83
CA PHE A 108 -18.51 20.53 1.73
C PHE A 108 -18.99 21.81 1.02
N ILE A 109 -18.43 22.11 -0.16
CA ILE A 109 -18.87 23.25 -0.98
C ILE A 109 -20.33 23.06 -1.43
N LYS A 110 -20.69 21.85 -1.83
CA LYS A 110 -22.07 21.52 -2.23
C LYS A 110 -23.04 21.72 -1.06
N GLN A 111 -22.73 21.22 0.13
CA GLN A 111 -23.54 21.42 1.33
C GLN A 111 -23.75 22.90 1.65
N GLN A 112 -22.72 23.74 1.55
CA GLN A 112 -22.86 25.18 1.77
C GLN A 112 -23.76 25.87 0.74
N LYS A 113 -23.71 25.46 -0.53
CA LYS A 113 -24.58 26.00 -1.58
C LYS A 113 -26.05 25.60 -1.41
N GLU A 114 -26.28 24.41 -0.85
CA GLU A 114 -27.60 23.85 -0.62
C GLU A 114 -28.18 24.22 0.76
N ALA A 115 -27.42 24.89 1.61
CA ALA A 115 -27.85 25.31 2.94
C ALA A 115 -28.91 26.41 2.88
N GLU A 116 -29.97 26.28 3.68
CA GLU A 116 -31.00 27.30 3.82
C GLU A 116 -30.43 28.56 4.53
N PRO A 117 -30.89 29.77 4.13
CA PRO A 117 -30.42 31.01 4.74
C PRO A 117 -30.79 31.06 6.23
N LEU A 118 -29.83 31.49 7.06
CA LEU A 118 -30.03 31.66 8.50
C LEU A 118 -31.14 32.70 8.74
N THR A 119 -32.25 32.27 9.34
CA THR A 119 -33.28 33.15 9.87
C THR A 119 -32.90 33.56 11.28
N PHE A 120 -32.81 34.87 11.53
CA PHE A 120 -32.63 35.42 12.88
C PHE A 120 -33.99 35.93 13.36
N ASP A 121 -34.50 35.34 14.46
CA ASP A 121 -35.70 35.80 15.18
C ASP A 121 -35.41 37.06 16.03
#